data_AF-A0A835PGW9-F1
#
_entry.id   AF-A0A835PGW9-F1
#
_cell.length_a   1.000
_cell.length_b   1.000
_cell.length_c   1.000
_cell.angle_alpha   90.00
_cell.angle_beta   90.00
_cell.angle_gamma   90.00
#
_symmetry.space_group_name_H-M   'P 1'
#
loop_
_entity.id
_entity.type
_entity.pdbx_description
1 polymer ?
#
loop_
_entity_poly.entity_id
_entity_poly.type
_entity_poly.pdbx_seq_one_letter_code
_entity_poly.pdbx_strand_id
1 'polypeptide(L)'
;MAMVSQIGLKVQAVMSFHQCGGNVGDSCTIPLPRWVVEEMEKEPNLAYTDQWGRRNYEYVSLGCDDLPLLKGRTPVQCYADFMRSFRDRFAAMLGSTIVEIQVGMGPAGELRYPPYPELDGT
;
A
#
# COMPACT_ATOMS: atom_id res chain seq x y z
N MET A 1 15.74 5.62 9.55
CA MET A 1 15.38 5.61 10.99
C MET A 1 16.55 5.93 11.91
N ALA A 2 17.64 5.16 11.95
CA ALA A 2 18.76 5.41 12.88
C ALA A 2 19.34 6.83 12.80
N MET A 3 19.64 7.31 11.58
CA MET A 3 20.11 8.68 11.34
C MET A 3 19.14 9.73 11.89
N VAL A 4 17.84 9.61 11.55
CA VAL A 4 16.80 10.56 11.97
C VAL A 4 16.68 10.62 13.50
N SER A 5 16.78 9.45 14.15
CA SER A 5 16.79 9.34 15.61
C SER A 5 18.01 10.01 16.24
N GLN A 6 19.21 9.84 15.65
CA GLN A 6 20.46 10.41 16.17
C GLN A 6 20.47 11.94 16.15
N ILE A 7 19.83 12.55 15.15
CA ILE A 7 19.74 14.01 15.02
C ILE A 7 18.50 14.60 15.71
N GLY A 8 17.75 13.78 16.47
CA GLY A 8 16.63 14.23 17.30
C GLY A 8 15.35 14.60 16.55
N LEU A 9 15.24 14.26 15.26
CA LEU A 9 14.04 14.54 14.47
C LEU A 9 12.92 13.52 14.77
N LYS A 10 11.68 13.97 14.57
CA LYS A 10 10.48 13.11 14.64
C LYS A 10 10.13 12.58 13.25
N VAL A 11 9.47 11.42 13.24
CA VAL A 11 9.05 10.73 12.02
C VAL A 11 7.56 10.43 12.09
N GLN A 12 6.84 10.80 11.05
CA GLN A 12 5.53 10.27 10.71
C GLN A 12 5.76 9.17 9.66
N ALA A 13 5.42 7.93 9.99
CA ALA A 13 5.63 6.80 9.09
C ALA A 13 4.32 6.45 8.39
N VAL A 14 4.36 6.34 7.06
CA VAL A 14 3.22 5.91 6.25
C VAL A 14 3.36 4.42 5.93
N MET A 15 2.33 3.64 6.21
CA MET A 15 2.20 2.25 5.75
C MET A 15 1.66 2.28 4.32
N SER A 16 2.56 2.52 3.36
CA SER A 16 2.23 2.69 1.95
C SER A 16 1.93 1.35 1.28
N PHE A 17 0.70 0.85 1.43
CA PHE A 17 0.21 -0.36 0.76
C PHE A 17 -0.21 -0.15 -0.70
N HIS A 18 0.37 0.86 -1.36
CA HIS A 18 0.04 1.27 -2.73
C HIS A 18 1.32 1.37 -3.57
N GLN A 19 1.15 1.34 -4.89
CA GLN A 19 2.22 1.68 -5.84
C GLN A 19 2.61 3.16 -5.74
N CYS A 20 3.90 3.46 -5.77
CA CYS A 20 4.43 4.78 -6.10
C CYS A 20 4.85 4.78 -7.58
N GLY A 21 4.55 5.85 -8.31
CA GLY A 21 4.73 5.91 -9.76
C GLY A 21 3.41 5.79 -10.50
N GLY A 22 3.23 6.62 -11.53
CA GLY A 22 1.99 6.71 -12.30
C GLY A 22 1.11 7.89 -11.93
N ASN A 23 1.46 8.70 -10.92
CA ASN A 23 0.80 9.95 -10.56
C ASN A 23 1.70 11.18 -10.83
N VAL A 24 1.10 12.36 -11.01
CA VAL A 24 1.81 13.64 -11.16
C VAL A 24 2.76 13.88 -9.98
N GLY A 25 4.04 14.05 -10.29
CA GLY A 25 5.09 14.34 -9.29
C GLY A 25 5.91 13.12 -8.86
N ASP A 26 5.53 11.90 -9.27
CA ASP A 26 6.33 10.70 -9.00
C ASP A 26 7.58 10.65 -9.90
N SER A 27 8.77 10.64 -9.30
CA SER A 27 10.05 10.46 -10.01
C SER A 27 10.58 9.03 -9.94
N CYS A 28 9.87 8.14 -9.25
CA CYS A 28 10.26 6.75 -9.06
C CYS A 28 9.05 5.82 -9.23
N THR A 29 9.32 4.57 -9.60
CA THR A 29 8.30 3.54 -9.77
C THR A 29 8.58 2.39 -8.81
N ILE A 30 7.70 2.22 -7.83
CA ILE A 30 7.72 1.16 -6.83
C ILE A 30 6.33 0.50 -6.86
N PRO A 31 6.15 -0.60 -7.60
CA PRO A 31 4.87 -1.29 -7.69
C PRO A 31 4.53 -2.00 -6.37
N LEU A 32 3.31 -2.52 -6.28
CA LEU A 32 2.97 -3.53 -5.27
C LEU A 32 3.96 -4.72 -5.34
N PRO A 33 4.14 -5.48 -4.25
CA PRO A 33 5.00 -6.65 -4.26
C PRO A 33 4.67 -7.55 -5.44
N ARG A 34 5.68 -7.97 -6.21
CA ARG A 34 5.50 -8.76 -7.44
C ARG A 34 4.55 -9.95 -7.26
N TRP A 35 4.64 -10.64 -6.13
CA TRP A 35 3.79 -11.79 -5.84
C TRP A 35 2.30 -11.43 -5.67
N VAL A 36 1.97 -10.19 -5.29
CA VAL A 36 0.57 -9.69 -5.24
C VAL A 36 0.07 -9.42 -6.65
N VAL A 37 0.89 -8.78 -7.49
CA VAL A 37 0.57 -8.51 -8.90
C VAL A 37 0.32 -9.82 -9.66
N GLU A 38 1.15 -10.84 -9.43
CA GLU A 38 0.95 -12.18 -10.00
C GLU A 38 -0.37 -12.84 -9.55
N GLU A 39 -0.89 -12.55 -8.34
CA GLU A 39 -2.22 -13.02 -7.94
C GLU A 39 -3.34 -12.18 -8.57
N MET A 40 -3.16 -10.86 -8.72
CA MET A 40 -4.10 -9.98 -9.44
C MET A 40 -4.26 -10.36 -10.92
N GLU A 41 -3.22 -10.91 -11.54
CA GLU A 41 -3.29 -11.45 -12.90
C GLU A 41 -4.18 -12.69 -13.00
N LYS A 42 -4.19 -13.54 -11.95
CA LYS A 42 -4.98 -14.79 -11.88
C LYS A 42 -6.41 -14.57 -11.42
N GLU A 43 -6.61 -13.66 -10.47
CA GLU A 43 -7.90 -13.29 -9.89
C GLU A 43 -8.19 -11.81 -10.21
N PRO A 44 -8.90 -11.52 -11.31
CA PRO A 44 -9.12 -10.15 -11.78
C PRO A 44 -9.84 -9.25 -10.76
N ASN A 45 -10.65 -9.81 -9.85
CA ASN A 45 -11.38 -9.02 -8.86
C ASN A 45 -10.47 -8.40 -7.78
N LEU A 46 -9.22 -8.86 -7.66
CA LEU A 46 -8.23 -8.26 -6.75
C LEU A 46 -7.82 -6.85 -7.18
N ALA A 47 -7.99 -6.48 -8.46
CA ALA A 47 -7.74 -5.13 -8.94
C ALA A 47 -9.05 -4.32 -8.99
N TYR A 48 -8.97 -3.04 -8.67
CA TYR A 48 -10.08 -2.14 -9.00
C TYR A 48 -10.28 -2.15 -10.51
N THR A 49 -11.53 -2.34 -10.93
CA THR A 49 -11.88 -2.49 -12.34
C THR A 49 -13.01 -1.52 -12.68
N ASP A 50 -12.85 -0.77 -13.78
CA ASP A 50 -13.87 0.17 -14.22
C ASP A 50 -14.95 -0.48 -15.11
N GLN A 51 -15.94 0.30 -15.53
CA GLN A 51 -17.05 -0.19 -16.35
C GLN A 51 -16.64 -0.69 -17.74
N TRP A 52 -15.43 -0.35 -18.22
CA TRP A 52 -14.88 -0.79 -19.49
C TRP A 52 -13.92 -1.98 -19.32
N GLY A 53 -13.77 -2.51 -18.11
CA GLY A 53 -12.90 -3.64 -17.79
C GLY A 53 -11.42 -3.27 -17.64
N ARG A 54 -11.07 -1.98 -17.56
CA ARG A 54 -9.69 -1.56 -17.29
C ARG A 54 -9.35 -1.78 -15.82
N ARG A 55 -8.17 -2.35 -15.57
CA ARG A 55 -7.71 -2.78 -14.24
C ARG A 55 -6.63 -1.85 -13.71
N ASN A 56 -6.84 -1.34 -12.51
CA ASN A 56 -5.85 -0.54 -11.78
C ASN A 56 -5.06 -1.42 -10.80
N TYR A 57 -3.74 -1.43 -10.94
CA TYR A 57 -2.81 -2.25 -10.16
C TYR A 57 -2.12 -1.48 -9.01
N GLU A 58 -2.54 -0.25 -8.73
CA GLU A 58 -1.94 0.57 -7.68
C GLU A 58 -2.29 0.07 -6.28
N TYR A 59 -3.43 -0.58 -6.11
CA TYR A 59 -3.95 -1.03 -4.82
C TYR A 59 -4.85 -2.27 -4.96
N VAL A 60 -4.96 -3.08 -3.91
CA VAL A 60 -5.87 -4.25 -3.88
C VAL A 60 -7.30 -3.76 -3.65
N SER A 61 -8.26 -4.25 -4.45
CA SER A 61 -9.67 -3.91 -4.29
C SER A 61 -10.19 -4.23 -2.89
N LEU A 62 -10.86 -3.26 -2.26
CA LEU A 62 -11.52 -3.45 -0.95
C LEU A 62 -12.58 -4.55 -0.98
N GLY A 63 -13.10 -4.89 -2.17
CA GLY A 63 -14.06 -5.99 -2.34
C GLY A 63 -13.48 -7.37 -2.01
N CYS A 64 -12.16 -7.46 -1.85
CA CYS A 64 -11.45 -8.69 -1.54
C CYS A 64 -10.83 -8.71 -0.14
N ASP A 65 -11.06 -7.70 0.70
CA ASP A 65 -10.37 -7.51 2.00
C ASP A 65 -10.43 -8.73 2.93
N ASP A 66 -11.55 -9.45 2.90
CA ASP A 66 -11.82 -10.64 3.71
C ASP A 66 -11.69 -11.97 2.93
N LEU A 67 -11.24 -11.92 1.67
CA LEU A 67 -11.09 -13.11 0.82
C LEU A 67 -9.64 -13.60 0.82
N PRO A 68 -9.38 -14.91 1.04
CA PRO A 68 -8.02 -15.46 1.18
C PRO A 68 -7.29 -15.67 -0.16
N LEU A 69 -7.32 -14.66 -1.03
CA LEU A 69 -6.86 -14.71 -2.42
C LEU A 69 -5.35 -14.42 -2.56
N LEU A 70 -4.68 -13.97 -1.50
CA LEU A 70 -3.25 -13.65 -1.50
C LEU A 70 -2.43 -14.83 -0.93
N LYS A 71 -2.35 -15.91 -1.73
CA LYS A 71 -1.66 -17.17 -1.37
C LYS A 71 -2.18 -17.76 -0.04
N GLY A 72 -3.51 -17.77 0.13
CA GLY A 72 -4.19 -18.30 1.31
C GLY A 72 -4.37 -17.30 2.46
N ARG A 73 -3.93 -16.04 2.29
CA ARG A 73 -4.19 -14.94 3.24
C ARG A 73 -5.13 -13.92 2.64
N THR A 74 -5.84 -13.18 3.49
CA THR A 74 -6.62 -12.02 3.05
C THR A 74 -5.73 -10.77 2.93
N PRO A 75 -6.14 -9.75 2.13
CA PRO A 75 -5.46 -8.45 2.10
C PRO A 75 -5.30 -7.83 3.49
N VAL A 76 -6.37 -7.81 4.30
CA VAL A 76 -6.32 -7.27 5.67
C VAL A 76 -5.33 -8.02 6.56
N GLN A 77 -5.23 -9.36 6.43
CA GLN A 77 -4.21 -10.12 7.14
C GLN A 77 -2.79 -9.72 6.69
N CYS A 78 -2.57 -9.54 5.39
CA CYS A 78 -1.28 -9.11 4.86
C CYS A 78 -0.87 -7.72 5.37
N TYR A 79 -1.81 -6.76 5.42
CA TYR A 79 -1.58 -5.43 5.99
C TYR A 79 -1.27 -5.49 7.49
N ALA A 80 -2.05 -6.28 8.25
CA ALA A 80 -1.85 -6.46 9.68
C ALA A 80 -0.49 -7.10 9.99
N ASP A 81 -0.09 -8.13 9.24
CA ASP A 81 1.20 -8.80 9.41
C ASP A 81 2.37 -7.85 9.11
N PHE A 82 2.25 -7.03 8.06
CA PHE A 82 3.25 -5.99 7.76
C PHE A 82 3.37 -5.00 8.92
N MET A 83 2.25 -4.47 9.43
CA MET A 83 2.26 -3.53 10.55
C MET A 83 2.80 -4.13 11.85
N ARG A 84 2.51 -5.41 12.13
CA ARG A 84 3.10 -6.14 13.27
C ARG A 84 4.61 -6.25 13.12
N SER A 85 5.10 -6.63 11.94
CA SER A 85 6.53 -6.71 11.64
C SER A 85 7.21 -5.35 11.78
N PHE A 86 6.58 -4.27 11.28
CA PHE A 86 7.07 -2.91 11.45
C PHE A 86 7.17 -2.52 12.93
N ARG A 87 6.12 -2.78 13.71
CA ARG A 87 6.09 -2.54 15.16
C ARG A 87 7.23 -3.26 15.85
N ASP A 88 7.39 -4.56 15.60
CA ASP A 88 8.40 -5.38 16.27
C ASP A 88 9.82 -4.93 15.90
N ARG A 89 10.04 -4.59 14.62
CA ARG A 89 11.34 -4.11 14.12
C ARG A 89 11.77 -2.76 14.71
N PHE A 90 10.80 -1.86 14.94
CA PHE A 90 11.03 -0.49 15.37
C PHE A 90 10.51 -0.19 16.78
N ALA A 91 10.24 -1.22 17.59
CA ALA A 91 9.60 -1.09 18.90
C ALA A 91 10.25 -0.05 19.81
N ALA A 92 11.59 -0.01 19.86
CA ALA A 92 12.35 0.94 20.68
C ALA A 92 12.22 2.41 20.23
N MET A 93 11.74 2.65 19.02
CA MET A 93 11.61 3.98 18.41
C MET A 93 10.16 4.48 18.38
N LEU A 94 9.17 3.63 18.69
CA LEU A 94 7.76 4.01 18.73
C LEU A 94 7.48 4.93 19.94
N GLY A 95 6.76 6.02 19.71
CA GLY A 95 6.45 7.03 20.73
C GLY A 95 7.61 7.98 21.05
N SER A 96 8.83 7.67 20.60
CA SER A 96 10.00 8.53 20.76
C SER A 96 10.36 9.22 19.43
N THR A 97 10.90 8.47 18.48
CA THR A 97 11.29 8.96 17.15
C THR A 97 10.12 8.88 16.18
N ILE A 98 9.42 7.74 16.15
CA ILE A 98 8.21 7.56 15.35
C ILE A 98 7.01 8.02 16.19
N VAL A 99 6.42 9.14 15.80
CA VAL A 99 5.35 9.80 16.57
C VAL A 99 3.96 9.60 15.97
N GLU A 100 3.90 9.15 14.72
CA GLU A 100 2.64 8.93 14.01
C GLU A 100 2.79 7.77 13.03
N ILE A 101 1.68 7.02 12.88
CA ILE A 101 1.51 6.00 11.85
C ILE A 101 0.29 6.39 11.03
N GLN A 102 0.51 6.65 9.74
CA GLN A 102 -0.56 6.80 8.77
C GLN A 102 -0.73 5.48 8.03
N VAL A 103 -1.93 4.93 8.00
CA VAL A 103 -2.21 3.66 7.30
C VAL A 103 -2.79 4.00 5.93
N GLY A 104 -2.11 3.61 4.86
CA GLY A 104 -2.60 3.82 3.50
C GLY A 104 -3.78 2.89 3.19
N MET A 105 -4.91 3.45 2.75
CA MET A 105 -6.17 2.72 2.57
C MET A 105 -6.68 2.70 1.11
N GLY A 106 -5.80 3.00 0.15
CA GLY A 106 -6.17 3.07 -1.26
C GLY A 106 -5.05 3.64 -2.14
N PRO A 107 -5.37 4.02 -3.38
CA PRO A 107 -4.44 4.63 -4.32
C PRO A 107 -3.80 5.89 -3.74
N ALA A 108 -2.50 6.08 -4.00
CA ALA A 108 -1.68 7.14 -3.37
C ALA A 108 -1.72 7.16 -1.81
N GLY A 109 -2.22 6.09 -1.18
CA GLY A 109 -2.39 5.99 0.28
C GLY A 109 -3.68 6.61 0.81
N GLU A 110 -4.52 7.17 -0.04
CA GLU A 110 -5.75 7.86 0.36
C GLU A 110 -6.93 6.87 0.48
N LEU A 111 -7.86 7.14 1.40
CA LEU A 111 -9.09 6.36 1.54
C LEU A 111 -10.09 6.75 0.43
N ARG A 112 -9.88 6.20 -0.76
CA ARG A 112 -10.73 6.42 -1.94
C ARG A 112 -10.60 5.29 -2.95
N TYR A 113 -11.53 5.25 -3.90
CA TYR A 113 -11.35 4.51 -5.15
C TYR A 113 -10.30 5.19 -6.05
N PRO A 114 -9.86 4.54 -7.15
CA PRO A 114 -9.09 5.17 -8.22
C PRO A 114 -10.00 5.66 -9.39
N PRO A 115 -10.79 6.75 -9.26
CA PRO A 115 -11.69 7.19 -10.33
C PRO A 115 -10.99 7.97 -11.46
N TYR A 116 -9.75 8.41 -11.24
CA TYR A 116 -8.93 9.15 -12.21
C TYR A 116 -7.54 8.51 -12.35
N PRO A 117 -7.43 7.28 -12.88
CA PRO A 117 -6.13 6.68 -13.14
C PRO A 117 -5.39 7.53 -14.18
N GLU A 118 -4.30 8.19 -13.79
CA GLU A 118 -3.50 8.99 -14.72
C GLU A 118 -2.82 8.13 -15.78
N LEU A 119 -2.54 6.86 -15.47
CA LEU A 119 -2.07 5.86 -16.42
C LEU A 119 -3.06 5.60 -17.58
N ASP A 120 -4.34 5.91 -17.40
CA ASP A 120 -5.38 5.78 -18.43
C ASP A 120 -5.78 7.14 -19.05
N GLY A 121 -5.00 8.19 -18.80
CA GLY A 121 -5.33 9.59 -19.07
C GLY A 121 -4.44 10.33 -20.08
N THR A 122 -4.09 9.72 -21.22
CA THR A 122 -4.11 10.26 -22.61
C THR A 122 -3.49 9.28 -23.60
#